data_AF-A0A1W6LH54-F1
#
_entry.id   AF-A0A1W6LH54-F1
#
_cell.length_a   1.000
_cell.length_b   1.000
_cell.length_c   1.000
_cell.angle_alpha   90.00
_cell.angle_beta   90.00
_cell.angle_gamma   90.00
#
_symmetry.space_group_name_H-M   'P 1'
#
loop_
_entity.id
_entity.type
_entity.pdbx_description
1 polymer ?
#
loop_
_entity_poly.entity_id
_entity_poly.type
_entity_poly.pdbx_seq_one_letter_code
_entity_poly.pdbx_strand_id
1 'polypeptide(L)'
;MRRRTQRGQALILIFLGTLLLGGAAGGAHGLFSAHQRHQLRKHIEATVTDPVRREALDFTLEAMEREARHRAAEQVALEKELFDAMARHDTAPAEFEQLTARADAGNAASNRTMLGLRFQLREQLTDTQWRSAFVPGTP
;
A
#
# COMPACT_ATOMS: atom_id res chain seq x y z
N MET A 1 -21.37 -38.63 15.01
CA MET A 1 -20.53 -37.58 15.64
C MET A 1 -20.03 -36.62 14.57
N ARG A 2 -20.32 -35.32 14.74
CA ARG A 2 -20.23 -34.27 13.71
C ARG A 2 -18.80 -33.73 13.56
N ARG A 3 -18.18 -33.90 12.39
CA ARG A 3 -17.04 -33.08 11.91
C ARG A 3 -17.61 -31.94 11.06
N ARG A 4 -17.96 -30.79 11.67
CA ARG A 4 -18.57 -29.67 10.92
C ARG A 4 -18.13 -28.26 11.36
N THR A 5 -17.08 -28.11 12.16
CA THR A 5 -16.73 -26.81 12.78
C THR A 5 -15.46 -26.13 12.26
N GLN A 6 -14.58 -26.78 11.51
CA GLN A 6 -13.31 -26.13 11.09
C GLN A 6 -13.41 -25.20 9.86
N ARG A 7 -14.40 -25.40 8.96
CA ARG A 7 -14.53 -24.56 7.75
C ARG A 7 -15.10 -23.16 8.02
N GLY A 8 -15.85 -22.99 9.11
CA GLY A 8 -16.42 -21.69 9.48
C GLY A 8 -15.39 -20.71 10.05
N GLN A 9 -14.41 -21.21 10.81
CA GLN A 9 -13.35 -20.38 11.41
C GLN A 9 -12.37 -19.83 10.37
N ALA A 10 -11.99 -20.63 9.36
CA ALA A 10 -11.07 -20.17 8.30
C ALA A 10 -11.62 -19.00 7.47
N LEU A 11 -12.94 -18.99 7.20
CA LEU A 11 -13.59 -17.90 6.46
C LEU A 11 -13.66 -16.61 7.27
N ILE A 12 -13.87 -16.71 8.59
CA ILE A 12 -13.88 -15.55 9.48
C ILE A 12 -12.48 -14.92 9.56
N LEU A 13 -11.41 -15.73 9.60
CA LEU A 13 -10.03 -15.23 9.64
C LEU A 13 -9.62 -14.53 8.34
N ILE A 14 -10.04 -15.04 7.17
CA ILE A 14 -9.80 -14.38 5.88
C ILE A 14 -10.56 -13.05 5.80
N PHE A 15 -11.83 -13.04 6.24
CA PHE A 15 -12.67 -11.86 6.19
C PHE A 15 -12.20 -10.77 7.17
N LEU A 16 -11.78 -11.16 8.38
CA LEU A 16 -11.19 -10.25 9.38
C LEU A 16 -9.82 -9.75 8.93
N GLY A 17 -9.02 -10.58 8.27
CA GLY A 17 -7.78 -10.18 7.61
C GLY A 17 -8.03 -9.09 6.56
N THR A 18 -9.03 -9.25 5.69
CA THR A 18 -9.37 -8.22 4.69
C THR A 18 -10.01 -6.96 5.24
N LEU A 19 -10.68 -7.03 6.41
CA LEU A 19 -11.31 -5.87 7.06
C LEU A 19 -10.34 -5.09 7.94
N LEU A 20 -9.38 -5.76 8.58
CA LEU A 20 -8.34 -5.13 9.40
C LEU A 20 -7.15 -4.66 8.54
N LEU A 21 -6.86 -5.35 7.43
CA LEU A 21 -5.81 -4.96 6.48
C LEU A 21 -6.36 -4.11 5.31
N GLY A 22 -7.69 -4.00 5.20
CA GLY A 22 -8.41 -3.24 4.18
C GLY A 22 -9.51 -2.34 4.75
N GLY A 23 -9.36 -1.89 6.00
CA GLY A 23 -10.31 -1.02 6.68
C GLY A 23 -10.56 0.29 5.93
N ALA A 24 -11.76 0.42 5.36
CA ALA A 24 -12.40 1.62 4.82
C ALA A 24 -11.76 2.36 3.61
N ALA A 25 -10.55 2.02 3.16
CA ALA A 25 -9.90 2.67 2.02
C ALA A 25 -9.30 1.67 1.01
N GLY A 26 -10.09 0.69 0.57
CA GLY A 26 -9.76 -0.23 -0.54
C GLY A 26 -9.38 0.44 -1.88
N GLY A 27 -9.24 1.77 -1.94
CA GLY A 27 -8.67 2.52 -3.05
C GLY A 27 -7.15 2.66 -3.04
N ALA A 28 -6.45 2.43 -1.92
CA ALA A 28 -5.00 2.64 -1.84
C ALA A 28 -4.18 1.53 -2.52
N HIS A 29 -4.64 0.27 -2.46
CA HIS A 29 -4.04 -0.82 -3.24
C HIS A 29 -4.21 -0.64 -4.77
N GLY A 30 -5.20 0.15 -5.19
CA GLY A 30 -5.57 0.33 -6.59
C GLY A 30 -5.01 1.57 -7.27
N LEU A 31 -4.41 2.54 -6.55
CA LEU A 31 -3.90 3.78 -7.16
C LEU A 31 -2.37 3.84 -7.30
N PHE A 32 -1.65 3.05 -6.50
CA PHE A 32 -0.19 2.93 -6.59
C PHE A 32 0.24 1.47 -6.50
N SER A 33 -0.36 0.60 -7.31
CA SER A 33 0.23 -0.72 -7.55
C SER A 33 1.64 -0.58 -8.17
N ALA A 34 2.47 -1.62 -8.04
CA ALA A 34 3.78 -1.65 -8.73
C ALA A 34 3.64 -1.40 -10.23
N HIS A 35 2.57 -1.93 -10.84
CA HIS A 35 2.24 -1.69 -12.24
C HIS A 35 2.00 -0.21 -12.54
N GLN A 36 1.17 0.49 -11.74
CA GLN A 36 0.88 1.90 -11.95
C GLN A 36 2.11 2.79 -11.75
N ARG A 37 2.99 2.49 -10.79
CA ARG A 37 4.26 3.22 -10.64
C ARG A 37 5.16 3.06 -11.87
N HIS A 38 5.22 1.85 -12.43
CA HIS A 38 5.98 1.59 -13.66
C HIS A 38 5.42 2.36 -14.85
N GLN A 39 4.08 2.37 -15.01
CA GLN A 39 3.43 3.16 -16.07
C GLN A 39 3.65 4.66 -15.87
N LEU A 40 3.55 5.15 -14.64
CA LEU A 40 3.81 6.54 -14.29
C LEU A 40 5.25 6.95 -14.64
N ARG A 41 6.23 6.11 -14.32
CA ARG A 41 7.64 6.34 -14.69
C ARG A 41 7.81 6.44 -16.21
N LYS A 42 7.28 5.47 -16.96
CA LYS A 42 7.31 5.49 -18.44
C LYS A 42 6.67 6.73 -19.03
N HIS A 43 5.51 7.13 -18.49
CA HIS A 43 4.80 8.34 -18.92
C HIS A 43 5.63 9.61 -18.68
N ILE A 44 6.26 9.71 -17.50
CA ILE A 44 7.15 10.82 -17.17
C ILE A 44 8.36 10.86 -18.10
N GLU A 45 9.00 9.72 -18.37
CA GLU A 45 10.12 9.60 -19.31
C GLU A 45 9.72 10.07 -20.73
N ALA A 46 8.51 9.75 -21.17
CA ALA A 46 7.99 10.14 -22.47
C ALA A 46 7.60 11.63 -22.57
N THR A 47 7.11 12.23 -21.47
CA THR A 47 6.53 13.59 -21.47
C THR A 47 7.46 14.68 -20.93
N VAL A 48 8.52 14.31 -20.22
CA VAL A 48 9.53 15.23 -19.66
C VAL A 48 10.84 15.02 -20.41
N THR A 49 11.13 15.92 -21.35
CA THR A 49 12.32 15.87 -22.20
C THR A 49 13.57 16.48 -21.56
N ASP A 50 13.39 17.40 -20.62
CA ASP A 50 14.49 18.03 -19.89
C ASP A 50 15.14 17.02 -18.93
N PRO A 51 16.44 16.70 -19.12
CA PRO A 51 17.12 15.68 -18.33
C PRO A 51 17.27 16.07 -16.85
N VAL A 52 17.46 17.35 -16.53
CA VAL A 52 17.61 17.82 -15.14
C VAL A 52 16.29 17.69 -14.40
N ARG A 53 15.18 18.03 -15.06
CA ARG A 53 13.84 17.82 -14.50
C ARG A 53 13.50 16.34 -14.33
N ARG A 54 13.94 15.49 -15.27
CA ARG A 54 13.71 14.05 -15.21
C ARG A 54 14.42 13.42 -14.02
N GLU A 55 15.68 13.77 -13.78
CA GLU A 55 16.45 13.27 -12.63
C GLU A 55 15.77 13.63 -11.29
N ALA A 56 15.26 14.87 -11.16
CA ALA A 56 14.54 15.29 -9.97
C ALA A 56 13.22 14.51 -9.75
N LEU A 57 12.53 14.16 -10.83
CA LEU A 57 11.31 13.33 -10.79
C LEU A 57 11.63 11.89 -10.43
N ASP A 58 12.72 11.33 -10.99
CA ASP A 58 13.16 9.97 -10.72
C ASP A 58 13.46 9.78 -9.23
N PHE A 59 14.09 10.75 -8.57
CA PHE A 59 14.32 10.71 -7.13
C PHE A 59 13.00 10.57 -6.34
N THR A 60 11.96 11.34 -6.71
CA THR A 60 10.64 11.26 -6.08
C THR A 60 9.98 9.91 -6.35
N LEU A 61 10.02 9.41 -7.59
CA LEU A 61 9.45 8.11 -7.97
C LEU A 61 10.13 6.94 -7.25
N GLU A 62 11.46 6.98 -7.10
CA GLU A 62 12.21 6.00 -6.32
C GLU A 62 11.86 6.06 -4.83
N ALA A 63 11.67 7.25 -4.27
CA ALA A 63 11.22 7.39 -2.89
C ALA A 63 9.83 6.75 -2.68
N MET A 64 8.91 6.94 -3.63
CA MET A 64 7.60 6.28 -3.61
C MET A 64 7.73 4.75 -3.71
N GLU A 65 8.65 4.26 -4.53
CA GLU A 65 8.89 2.83 -4.65
C GLU A 65 9.51 2.22 -3.39
N ARG A 66 10.49 2.89 -2.77
CA ARG A 66 11.08 2.47 -1.50
C ARG A 66 10.04 2.42 -0.40
N GLU A 67 9.22 3.45 -0.26
CA GLU A 67 8.12 3.50 0.71
C GLU A 67 7.13 2.34 0.48
N ALA A 68 6.72 2.11 -0.76
CA ALA A 68 5.81 1.01 -1.08
C ALA A 68 6.40 -0.38 -0.76
N ARG A 69 7.70 -0.59 -1.06
CA ARG A 69 8.40 -1.85 -0.72
C ARG A 69 8.54 -2.02 0.79
N HIS A 70 8.88 -0.95 1.50
CA HIS A 70 8.98 -0.95 2.95
C HIS A 70 7.64 -1.33 3.59
N ARG A 71 6.54 -0.65 3.20
CA ARG A 71 5.21 -0.95 3.71
C ARG A 71 4.76 -2.37 3.39
N ALA A 72 5.08 -2.89 2.19
CA ALA A 72 4.79 -4.27 1.83
C ALA A 72 5.54 -5.28 2.71
N ALA A 73 6.80 -5.01 3.05
CA ALA A 73 7.57 -5.85 3.97
C ALA A 73 6.99 -5.84 5.39
N GLU A 74 6.64 -4.65 5.91
CA GLU A 74 5.96 -4.52 7.20
C GLU A 74 4.60 -5.23 7.23
N GLN A 75 3.87 -5.18 6.12
CA GLN A 75 2.59 -5.86 5.96
C GLN A 75 2.76 -7.38 6.09
N VAL A 76 3.73 -7.96 5.37
CA VAL A 76 4.02 -9.40 5.43
C VAL A 76 4.45 -9.81 6.85
N ALA A 77 5.26 -9.00 7.53
CA ALA A 77 5.67 -9.27 8.90
C ALA A 77 4.48 -9.25 9.88
N LEU A 78 3.62 -8.23 9.76
CA LEU A 78 2.41 -8.10 10.56
C LEU A 78 1.43 -9.24 10.32
N GLU A 79 1.21 -9.64 9.07
CA GLU A 79 0.38 -10.78 8.71
C GLU A 79 0.89 -12.06 9.37
N LYS A 80 2.20 -12.30 9.31
CA LYS A 80 2.82 -13.44 9.97
C LYS A 80 2.57 -13.42 11.48
N GLU A 81 2.82 -12.29 12.15
CA GLU A 81 2.58 -12.17 13.59
C GLU A 81 1.11 -12.39 13.95
N LEU A 82 0.18 -11.89 13.13
CA LEU A 82 -1.25 -12.13 13.31
C LEU A 82 -1.59 -13.62 13.14
N PHE A 83 -1.04 -14.30 12.12
CA PHE A 83 -1.23 -15.74 11.95
C PHE A 83 -0.67 -16.55 13.12
N ASP A 84 0.52 -16.22 13.59
CA ASP A 84 1.14 -16.87 14.74
C ASP A 84 0.30 -16.67 16.01
N ALA A 85 -0.20 -15.45 16.24
CA ALA A 85 -1.10 -15.12 17.33
C ALA A 85 -2.43 -15.89 17.24
N MET A 86 -3.00 -16.06 16.05
CA MET A 86 -4.23 -16.84 15.84
C MET A 86 -4.02 -18.35 15.98
N ALA A 87 -2.83 -18.85 15.66
CA ALA A 87 -2.48 -20.26 15.80
C ALA A 87 -2.29 -20.68 17.26
N ARG A 88 -1.86 -19.76 18.12
CA ARG A 88 -1.78 -19.96 19.57
C ARG A 88 -3.16 -19.89 20.20
N HIS A 89 -3.56 -20.97 20.88
CA HIS A 89 -4.88 -21.07 21.53
C HIS A 89 -5.02 -20.24 22.82
N ASP A 90 -3.93 -19.67 23.31
CA ASP A 90 -3.81 -18.90 24.55
C ASP A 90 -3.50 -17.42 24.34
N THR A 91 -3.49 -16.94 23.09
CA THR A 91 -3.27 -15.52 22.79
C THR A 91 -4.33 -14.65 23.46
N ALA A 92 -3.89 -13.69 24.26
CA ALA A 92 -4.77 -12.76 24.95
C ALA A 92 -5.39 -11.76 23.96
N PRO A 93 -6.65 -11.30 24.18
CA PRO A 93 -7.27 -10.25 23.37
C PRO A 93 -6.41 -8.99 23.22
N ALA A 94 -5.71 -8.59 24.28
CA ALA A 94 -4.82 -7.44 24.29
C ALA A 94 -3.67 -7.54 23.26
N GLU A 95 -3.24 -8.75 22.90
CA GLU A 95 -2.20 -8.93 21.88
C GLU A 95 -2.73 -8.66 20.47
N PHE A 96 -3.98 -9.08 20.18
CA PHE A 96 -4.64 -8.71 18.93
C PHE A 96 -4.89 -7.21 18.83
N GLU A 97 -5.28 -6.56 19.93
CA GLU A 97 -5.42 -5.10 20.01
C GLU A 97 -4.10 -4.38 19.71
N GLN A 98 -2.97 -4.89 20.22
CA GLN A 98 -1.66 -4.32 19.92
C GLN A 98 -1.27 -4.50 18.45
N LEU A 99 -1.50 -5.68 17.87
CA LEU A 99 -1.20 -5.94 16.45
C LEU A 99 -2.05 -5.06 15.53
N THR A 100 -3.34 -4.90 15.84
CA THR A 100 -4.25 -4.03 15.07
C THR A 100 -3.88 -2.55 15.22
N ALA A 101 -3.60 -2.08 16.43
CA ALA A 101 -3.13 -0.70 16.64
C ALA A 101 -1.82 -0.41 15.89
N ARG A 102 -0.90 -1.39 15.83
CA ARG A 102 0.34 -1.28 15.06
C ARG A 102 0.06 -1.22 13.56
N ALA A 103 -0.88 -2.01 13.07
CA ALA A 103 -1.34 -1.98 11.67
C ALA A 103 -1.88 -0.60 11.29
N ASP A 104 -2.76 -0.04 12.12
CA ASP A 104 -3.37 1.27 11.90
C ASP A 104 -2.34 2.39 11.92
N ALA A 105 -1.41 2.36 12.88
CA ALA A 105 -0.32 3.32 12.95
C ALA A 105 0.58 3.26 11.70
N GLY A 106 0.97 2.04 11.25
CA GLY A 106 1.74 1.85 10.03
C GLY A 106 1.01 2.33 8.78
N ASN A 107 -0.28 2.05 8.68
CA ASN A 107 -1.15 2.55 7.60
C ASN A 107 -1.21 4.08 7.58
N ALA A 108 -1.44 4.71 8.73
CA ALA A 108 -1.52 6.16 8.84
C ALA A 108 -0.19 6.83 8.47
N ALA A 109 0.93 6.27 8.93
CA ALA A 109 2.27 6.76 8.61
C ALA A 109 2.56 6.66 7.11
N SER A 110 2.35 5.48 6.51
CA SER A 110 2.61 5.26 5.09
C SER A 110 1.72 6.11 4.19
N ASN A 111 0.43 6.27 4.54
CA ASN A 111 -0.48 7.16 3.83
C ASN A 111 -0.01 8.62 3.86
N ARG A 112 0.49 9.10 5.01
CA ARG A 112 1.06 10.45 5.14
C ARG A 112 2.29 10.62 4.26
N THR A 113 3.22 9.67 4.29
CA THR A 113 4.44 9.70 3.48
C THR A 113 4.11 9.68 1.98
N MET A 114 3.26 8.75 1.55
CA MET A 114 2.87 8.62 0.14
C MET A 114 2.13 9.85 -0.36
N LEU A 115 1.27 10.46 0.46
CA LEU A 115 0.59 11.71 0.12
C LEU A 115 1.58 12.87 -0.04
N GLY A 116 2.58 12.97 0.84
CA GLY A 116 3.66 13.96 0.73
C GLY A 116 4.44 13.80 -0.57
N LEU A 117 4.86 12.58 -0.90
CA LEU A 117 5.56 12.28 -2.16
C LEU A 117 4.70 12.58 -3.39
N ARG A 118 3.39 12.32 -3.32
CA ARG A 118 2.45 12.65 -4.38
C ARG A 118 2.36 14.17 -4.60
N PHE A 119 2.34 14.97 -3.55
CA PHE A 119 2.36 16.43 -3.67
C PHE A 119 3.68 16.94 -4.23
N GLN A 120 4.81 16.39 -3.77
CA GLN A 120 6.12 16.70 -4.33
C GLN A 120 6.18 16.39 -5.84
N LEU A 121 5.68 15.23 -6.25
CA LEU A 121 5.61 14.86 -7.67
C LEU A 121 4.72 15.83 -8.46
N ARG A 122 3.59 16.25 -7.88
CA ARG A 122 2.67 17.23 -8.50
C ARG A 122 3.33 18.59 -8.71
N GLU A 123 4.16 19.04 -7.79
CA GLU A 123 4.88 20.33 -7.88
C GLU A 123 5.97 20.31 -8.96
N GLN A 124 6.58 19.14 -9.22
CA GLN A 124 7.62 18.96 -10.23
C GLN A 124 7.06 18.82 -11.67
N LEU A 125 5.79 18.44 -11.81
CA LEU A 125 5.09 18.27 -13.08
C LEU A 125 4.25 19.50 -13.44
N THR A 126 4.17 19.82 -14.73
CA THR A 126 3.20 20.82 -15.19
C THR A 126 1.78 20.27 -15.07
N ASP A 127 0.77 21.15 -15.05
CA ASP A 127 -0.64 20.74 -15.00
C ASP A 127 -1.01 19.76 -16.11
N THR A 128 -0.50 19.99 -17.33
CA THR A 128 -0.74 19.11 -18.47
C THR A 128 -0.09 17.74 -18.27
N GLN A 129 1.17 17.70 -17.83
CA GLN A 129 1.91 16.47 -17.54
C GLN A 129 1.25 15.67 -16.42
N TRP A 130 0.82 16.37 -15.36
CA TRP A 130 0.12 15.76 -14.23
C TRP A 130 -1.21 15.14 -14.65
N ARG A 131 -2.03 15.88 -15.40
CA ARG A 131 -3.34 15.37 -15.85
C ARG A 131 -3.16 14.13 -16.74
N SER A 132 -2.26 14.19 -17.73
CA SER A 132 -2.05 13.07 -18.65
C SER A 132 -1.51 11.81 -17.97
N ALA A 133 -0.77 11.94 -16.87
CA ALA A 133 -0.25 10.81 -16.10
C ALA A 133 -1.33 9.94 -15.43
N PHE A 134 -2.56 10.45 -15.28
CA PHE A 134 -3.65 9.76 -14.58
C PHE A 134 -4.93 9.64 -15.43
N VAL A 135 -4.90 9.97 -16.72
CA VAL A 135 -6.04 9.68 -17.61
C VAL A 135 -6.01 8.20 -17.99
N PRO A 136 -7.12 7.45 -17.83
CA PRO A 136 -7.20 6.09 -18.33
C PRO A 136 -7.12 6.07 -19.86
N GLY A 137 -6.15 5.35 -20.43
CA GLY A 137 -6.14 5.02 -21.85
C GLY A 137 -5.30 5.90 -22.79
N THR A 138 -4.42 6.76 -22.27
CA THR A 138 -3.33 7.32 -23.12
C THR A 138 -2.14 6.36 -23.14
N PRO A 139 -1.62 6.02 -24.33
CA PRO A 139 -0.62 4.96 -24.54
C PRO A 139 0.73 5.24 -23.89
#